data_AF-A0A2T1GG71-F1
#
_entry.id   AF-A0A2T1GG71-F1
#
_cell.length_a   1.000
_cell.length_b   1.000
_cell.length_c   1.000
_cell.angle_alpha   90.00
_cell.angle_beta   90.00
_cell.angle_gamma   90.00
#
_symmetry.space_group_name_H-M   'P 1'
#
loop_
_entity.id
_entity.type
_entity.pdbx_description
1 polymer ?
#
loop_
_entity_poly.entity_id
_entity_poly.type
_entity_poly.pdbx_seq_one_letter_code
_entity_poly.pdbx_strand_id
1 'polypeptide(L)'
;MSATSPSKNLNAEIEAVVSERKRAIAYSMDLLLPGLYIWIGNYTLRLFGEKPDDTPYKYPGMLNSRYGIALVLPGYRIFTTYHQSYDPR
;
A
#
# COMPACT_ATOMS: atom_id res chain seq x y z
N MET A 1 36.60 -0.33 5.03
CA MET A 1 35.29 -0.60 5.64
C MET A 1 34.52 0.72 5.70
N SER A 2 33.72 1.02 4.68
CA SER A 2 32.93 2.27 4.66
C SER A 2 31.77 2.15 5.63
N ALA A 3 31.77 2.98 6.68
CA ALA A 3 30.62 3.16 7.54
C ALA A 3 29.46 3.74 6.72
N THR A 4 28.42 2.94 6.49
CA THR A 4 27.18 3.42 5.87
C THR A 4 26.57 4.48 6.79
N SER A 5 26.43 5.71 6.30
CA SER A 5 25.96 6.86 7.08
C SER A 5 24.58 6.60 7.72
N PRO A 6 24.36 6.95 9.01
CA PRO A 6 23.12 6.66 9.74
C PRO A 6 21.84 7.22 9.09
N SER A 7 21.94 8.26 8.28
CA SER A 7 20.80 8.82 7.53
C SER A 7 20.27 7.90 6.44
N LYS A 8 21.11 7.03 5.85
CA LYS A 8 20.68 6.09 4.81
C LYS A 8 19.75 5.00 5.38
N ASN A 9 20.01 4.58 6.62
CA ASN A 9 19.22 3.54 7.27
C ASN A 9 17.81 4.03 7.63
N LEU A 10 17.69 5.29 8.06
CA LEU A 10 16.40 5.91 8.37
C LEU A 10 15.50 6.04 7.13
N ASN A 11 16.06 6.50 6.00
CA ASN A 11 15.28 6.65 4.77
C ASN A 11 14.80 5.29 4.24
N ALA A 12 15.65 4.27 4.28
CA ALA A 12 15.28 2.91 3.88
C ALA A 12 14.15 2.35 4.77
N GLU A 13 14.19 2.61 6.08
CA GLU A 13 13.14 2.19 7.00
C GLU A 13 11.80 2.89 6.71
N ILE A 14 11.83 4.21 6.46
CA ILE A 14 10.64 4.97 6.06
C ILE A 14 10.06 4.41 4.76
N GLU A 15 10.89 4.16 3.75
CA GLU A 15 10.46 3.58 2.48
C GLU A 15 9.84 2.20 2.66
N ALA A 16 10.41 1.34 3.51
CA ALA A 16 9.85 0.04 3.84
C ALA A 16 8.48 0.15 4.52
N VAL A 17 8.31 1.07 5.47
CA VAL A 17 7.02 1.32 6.14
C VAL A 17 5.98 1.85 5.16
N VAL A 18 6.34 2.80 4.31
CA VAL A 18 5.44 3.35 3.28
C VAL A 18 5.03 2.27 2.29
N SER A 19 5.98 1.43 1.86
CA SER A 19 5.77 0.30 0.98
C SER A 19 4.77 -0.70 1.56
N GLU A 20 4.95 -1.09 2.82
CA GLU A 20 4.02 -1.97 3.54
C GLU A 20 2.62 -1.36 3.68
N ARG A 21 2.50 -0.06 3.91
CA ARG A 21 1.18 0.62 3.96
C ARG A 21 0.50 0.65 2.59
N LYS A 22 1.25 0.89 1.51
CA LYS A 22 0.74 0.83 0.13
C LYS A 22 0.31 -0.59 -0.25
N ARG A 23 1.08 -1.61 0.15
CA ARG A 23 0.74 -3.03 0.02
C ARG A 23 -0.57 -3.37 0.74
N ALA A 24 -0.74 -2.86 1.96
CA ALA A 24 -1.94 -3.08 2.75
C ALA A 24 -3.20 -2.43 2.15
N ILE A 25 -3.05 -1.30 1.46
CA ILE A 25 -4.12 -0.69 0.66
C ILE A 25 -4.41 -1.52 -0.59
N ALA A 26 -3.36 -1.92 -1.34
CA ALA A 26 -3.51 -2.76 -2.54
C ALA A 26 -4.29 -4.04 -2.22
N TYR A 27 -3.91 -4.75 -1.17
CA TYR A 27 -4.61 -5.95 -0.68
C TYR A 27 -6.10 -5.69 -0.40
N SER A 28 -6.41 -4.59 0.29
CA SER A 28 -7.78 -4.25 0.64
C SER A 28 -8.61 -3.86 -0.59
N MET A 29 -8.00 -3.21 -1.58
CA MET A 29 -8.65 -2.87 -2.85
C MET A 29 -8.88 -4.10 -3.73
N ASP A 30 -7.93 -5.02 -3.77
CA ASP A 30 -7.98 -6.25 -4.56
C ASP A 30 -9.07 -7.21 -4.05
N LEU A 31 -9.19 -7.34 -2.72
CA LEU A 31 -10.27 -8.07 -2.07
C LEU A 31 -11.59 -7.30 -1.98
N LEU A 32 -11.64 -6.06 -2.47
CA LEU A 32 -12.81 -5.18 -2.40
C LEU A 32 -13.35 -5.06 -0.96
N LEU A 33 -12.45 -4.95 0.01
CA LEU A 33 -12.80 -4.70 1.41
C LEU A 33 -13.29 -3.25 1.56
N PRO A 34 -14.48 -3.03 2.14
CA PRO A 34 -15.03 -1.69 2.33
C PRO A 34 -14.07 -0.79 3.13
N GLY A 35 -13.86 0.41 2.62
CA GLY A 35 -12.94 1.36 3.22
C GLY A 35 -12.62 2.56 2.34
N LEU A 36 -12.01 3.56 2.98
CA LEU A 36 -11.46 4.73 2.30
C LEU A 36 -9.94 4.65 2.36
N TYR A 37 -9.32 4.65 1.19
CA TYR A 37 -7.89 4.50 1.01
C TYR A 37 -7.34 5.71 0.25
N ILE A 38 -6.33 6.37 0.81
CA ILE A 38 -5.64 7.50 0.19
C ILE A 38 -4.15 7.26 0.29
N TRP A 39 -3.41 7.52 -0.77
CA TRP A 39 -1.95 7.52 -0.75
C TRP A 39 -1.44 8.75 -1.50
N ILE A 40 -0.49 9.45 -0.93
CA ILE A 40 0.14 10.66 -1.49
C ILE A 40 1.60 10.69 -1.04
N GLY A 41 2.52 10.28 -1.92
CA GLY A 41 3.94 10.17 -1.62
C GLY A 41 4.20 9.20 -0.46
N ASN A 42 4.70 9.73 0.66
CA ASN A 42 5.00 8.99 1.89
C ASN A 42 3.82 8.94 2.88
N TYR A 43 2.72 9.64 2.57
CA TYR A 43 1.52 9.65 3.38
C TYR A 43 0.52 8.64 2.84
N THR A 44 -0.05 7.84 3.74
CA THR A 44 -1.10 6.87 3.43
C THR A 44 -2.16 6.97 4.52
N LEU A 45 -3.42 7.09 4.12
CA LEU A 45 -4.57 6.98 5.00
C LEU A 45 -5.34 5.73 4.60
N ARG A 46 -5.67 4.91 5.58
CA ARG A 46 -6.50 3.72 5.42
C ARG A 46 -7.53 3.71 6.53
N LEU A 47 -8.79 3.97 6.17
CA LEU A 47 -9.94 3.82 7.05
C LEU A 47 -10.64 2.53 6.69
N PHE A 48 -10.73 1.59 7.63
CA PHE A 48 -11.19 0.21 7.43
C PHE A 48 -10.24 -0.65 6.56
N GLY A 49 -10.76 -1.71 5.95
CA GLY A 49 -9.96 -2.76 5.31
C GLY A 49 -9.25 -3.69 6.32
N GLU A 50 -8.39 -4.55 5.79
CA GLU A 50 -7.69 -5.58 6.57
C GLU A 50 -6.19 -5.55 6.28
N LYS A 51 -5.38 -5.96 7.26
CA LYS A 51 -3.94 -6.15 7.00
C LYS A 51 -3.78 -7.36 6.06
N PRO A 52 -2.79 -7.35 5.16
CA PRO A 52 -2.48 -8.53 4.35
C PRO A 52 -2.26 -9.74 5.26
N ASP A 53 -3.01 -10.83 5.02
CA ASP A 53 -2.65 -12.13 5.58
C ASP A 53 -1.49 -12.70 4.76
N ASP A 54 -0.35 -12.88 5.41
CA ASP A 54 0.89 -13.36 4.79
C ASP A 54 1.09 -14.87 5.03
N THR A 55 0.03 -15.60 5.39
CA THR A 55 0.08 -17.03 5.73
C THR A 55 -0.70 -17.86 4.70
N PRO A 56 -0.10 -18.86 4.02
CA PRO A 56 1.33 -19.25 4.03
C PRO A 56 2.21 -18.41 3.08
N TYR A 57 1.62 -17.54 2.25
CA TYR A 57 2.33 -16.74 1.25
C TYR A 57 2.08 -15.25 1.45
N LYS A 58 3.16 -14.47 1.34
CA LYS A 58 3.12 -13.01 1.43
C LYS A 58 2.38 -12.42 0.22
N TYR A 59 1.40 -11.54 0.44
CA TYR A 59 0.70 -10.86 -0.65
C TYR A 59 1.69 -9.98 -1.45
N PRO A 60 1.85 -10.18 -2.77
CA PRO A 60 2.87 -9.51 -3.56
C PRO A 60 2.44 -8.15 -4.12
N GLY A 61 1.13 -7.87 -4.14
CA GLY A 61 0.58 -6.70 -4.82
C GLY A 61 0.91 -5.38 -4.13
N MET A 62 1.24 -4.35 -4.90
CA MET A 62 1.59 -3.02 -4.39
C MET A 62 1.03 -1.90 -5.26
N LEU A 63 0.71 -0.76 -4.63
CA LEU A 63 0.35 0.45 -5.36
C LEU A 63 1.59 1.11 -5.99
N ASN A 64 1.71 0.98 -7.32
CA ASN A 64 2.78 1.58 -8.12
C ASN A 64 2.50 3.04 -8.53
N SER A 65 1.66 3.75 -7.77
CA SER A 65 1.36 5.16 -8.03
C SER A 65 1.92 6.08 -6.93
N ARG A 66 2.28 7.29 -7.33
CA ARG A 66 2.72 8.36 -6.41
C ARG A 66 1.56 8.89 -5.58
N TYR A 67 0.37 8.98 -6.15
CA TYR A 67 -0.82 9.46 -5.46
C TYR A 67 -2.10 8.77 -5.96
N GLY A 68 -3.14 8.80 -5.15
CA GLY A 68 -4.46 8.34 -5.52
C GLY A 68 -5.39 8.16 -4.33
N ILE A 69 -6.64 7.88 -4.66
CA ILE A 69 -7.72 7.63 -3.72
C ILE A 69 -8.56 6.47 -4.21
N ALA A 70 -9.02 5.64 -3.29
CA ALA A 70 -10.00 4.62 -3.53
C ALA A 70 -11.05 4.60 -2.42
N LEU A 71 -12.30 4.47 -2.82
CA LEU A 71 -13.44 4.25 -1.94
C LEU A 71 -14.05 2.91 -2.34
N VAL A 72 -13.99 1.96 -1.42
CA VAL A 72 -14.67 0.67 -1.56
C VAL A 72 -15.91 0.71 -0.69
N LEU A 73 -17.06 0.49 -1.32
CA LEU A 73 -18.35 0.36 -0.65
C LEU A 73 -18.69 -1.14 -0.48
N PRO A 74 -19.54 -1.48 0.50
CA PRO A 74 -20.11 -2.82 0.59
C PRO A 74 -20.75 -3.29 -0.73
N GLY A 75 -20.70 -4.59 -0.98
CA GLY A 75 -21.24 -5.19 -2.20
C GLY A 75 -20.33 -5.04 -3.42
N TYR A 76 -19.00 -5.13 -3.23
CA TYR A 76 -18.00 -5.21 -4.30
C TYR A 76 -17.95 -3.99 -5.24
N ARG A 77 -18.30 -2.80 -4.74
CA ARG A 77 -18.27 -1.56 -5.51
C ARG A 77 -17.03 -0.75 -5.14
N ILE A 78 -16.19 -0.45 -6.12
CA ILE A 78 -15.00 0.37 -5.94
C ILE A 78 -15.02 1.60 -6.86
N PHE A 79 -14.72 2.75 -6.28
CA PHE A 79 -14.36 3.97 -7.01
C PHE A 79 -12.90 4.26 -6.73
N THR A 80 -12.06 4.21 -7.74
CA THR A 80 -10.61 4.36 -7.57
C THR A 80 -10.03 5.20 -8.68
N THR A 81 -9.03 6.03 -8.34
CA THR A 81 -8.19 6.72 -9.33
C THR A 81 -7.01 5.86 -9.79
N TYR A 82 -6.84 4.66 -9.21
CA TYR A 82 -5.77 3.73 -9.56
C TYR A 82 -6.21 2.81 -10.70
N HIS A 83 -5.48 2.86 -11.81
CA HIS A 83 -5.72 2.04 -13.01
C HIS A 83 -4.48 1.25 -13.46
N GLN A 84 -3.45 1.16 -12.61
CA GLN A 84 -2.20 0.46 -12.94
C GLN A 84 -2.21 -0.98 -12.40
N SER A 85 -1.23 -1.80 -12.82
CA SER A 85 -1.04 -3.14 -12.26
C SER A 85 -0.52 -3.08 -10.82
N TYR A 86 -0.97 -4.02 -10.00
CA TYR A 86 -0.42 -4.24 -8.66
C TYR A 86 0.91 -5.00 -8.67
N ASP A 87 1.38 -5.49 -9.83
CA ASP A 87 2.63 -6.24 -9.90
C ASP A 87 3.82 -5.42 -9.39
N PRO A 88 4.67 -5.98 -8.52
CA PRO A 88 5.86 -5.28 -8.06
C PRO A 88 6.79 -4.99 -9.26
N ARG A 89 7.26 -3.74 -9.37
CA ARG A 89 8.22 -3.28 -10.39
C ARG A 89 9.60 -3.02 -9.78
#